data_AF-A0A819XTB9-F1
#
_entry.id   AF-A0A819XTB9-F1
#
_cell.length_a   1.000
_cell.length_b   1.000
_cell.length_c   1.000
_cell.angle_alpha   90.00
_cell.angle_beta   90.00
_cell.angle_gamma   90.00
#
_symmetry.space_group_name_H-M   'P 1'
#
loop_
_entity.id
_entity.type
_entity.pdbx_description
1 polymer ?
#
loop_
_entity_poly.entity_id
_entity_poly.type
_entity_poly.pdbx_seq_one_letter_code
_entity_poly.pdbx_strand_id
1 'polypeptide(L)'
;MKRILYLSLFILCALHGVLDGSHFFNISNPVSTTTTSTTSSSTTTTSTTTTTTSSTTTTLSLTTTLSTVATSTFSPTIYSTMNLYNTTSTKGNCYYPRVTLIPGSSTLSSPIQFQRSQDFTIVSLIEFICNQKLSMITKWIIKNCTTIICSNSIQLNPIINTKFSELYIPSKTLPYGTYQLELTVTMSSSLHYSTSSFVYVQIVSSNIIANLVQFGTSMITNGYKQDLLLDPGNYSVDPSESIFNASNWKYKYYCRIYGLYMFPSFQGSLIPIGDTTIDPLNPSCFINRTDNQTPWKFNSINSSITIVSASLQSNRTYQFMVYMEHQQNTSLQAIGYVLVTVEDTYPHMILIGCVISTLCSPNLEYQLVNPTTQVALFSICDGICTTIQNITWNIYHGEMNSFSNLTTWTLFNQTGYEKIWFFGTNTSNFTATNQLFLSNPQINLWQFEVVYSFLQETSSSSLN
;
A
#
# COMPACT_ATOMS: atom_id res chain seq x y z
N MET A 1 40.42 -28.97 20.35
CA MET A 1 39.19 -29.70 19.96
C MET A 1 38.00 -28.86 20.44
N LYS A 2 37.38 -28.08 19.53
CA LYS A 2 36.24 -27.19 19.85
C LYS A 2 34.95 -27.98 19.68
N ARG A 3 34.12 -28.02 20.72
CA ARG A 3 32.68 -28.31 20.61
C ARG A 3 31.93 -27.07 21.06
N ILE A 4 31.19 -26.46 20.14
CA ILE A 4 30.21 -25.41 20.43
C ILE A 4 28.86 -26.12 20.42
N LEU A 5 28.20 -26.13 21.57
CA LEU A 5 26.81 -26.58 21.71
C LEU A 5 25.92 -25.34 21.50
N TYR A 6 25.04 -25.38 20.50
CA TYR A 6 23.94 -24.42 20.37
C TYR A 6 22.76 -24.93 21.21
N LEU A 7 22.27 -24.11 22.14
CA LEU A 7 21.01 -24.32 22.83
C LEU A 7 20.03 -23.24 22.37
N SER A 8 19.05 -23.63 21.57
CA SER A 8 17.92 -22.79 21.18
C SER A 8 16.85 -22.84 22.26
N LEU A 9 16.53 -21.68 22.85
CA LEU A 9 15.43 -21.54 23.81
C LEU A 9 14.19 -21.03 23.07
N PHE A 10 13.17 -21.90 22.97
CA PHE A 10 11.81 -21.53 22.56
C PHE A 10 11.12 -20.78 23.72
N ILE A 11 10.59 -19.59 23.47
CA ILE A 11 9.64 -18.94 24.38
C ILE A 11 8.25 -19.13 23.81
N LEU A 12 7.48 -19.99 24.48
CA LEU A 12 6.02 -20.08 24.39
C LEU A 12 5.43 -18.84 25.08
N CYS A 13 4.70 -17.99 24.36
CA CYS A 13 3.75 -17.08 24.99
C CYS A 13 2.36 -17.71 24.86
N ALA A 14 1.89 -18.31 25.96
CA ALA A 14 0.50 -18.70 26.18
C ALA A 14 -0.11 -17.78 27.25
N LEU A 15 -1.14 -17.03 26.88
CA LEU A 15 -2.21 -16.55 27.77
C LEU A 15 -3.49 -16.80 26.95
N HIS A 16 -4.30 -17.83 27.20
CA HIS A 16 -5.21 -18.03 28.34
C HIS A 16 -5.98 -16.75 28.73
N GLY A 17 -7.20 -16.69 28.21
CA GLY A 17 -8.24 -15.70 28.54
C GLY A 17 -9.59 -16.22 28.02
N VAL A 18 -10.08 -17.30 28.61
CA VAL A 18 -11.48 -17.69 28.56
C VAL A 18 -12.24 -16.82 29.55
N LEU A 19 -13.29 -16.13 29.11
CA LEU A 19 -14.48 -15.85 29.91
C LEU A 19 -15.65 -15.52 28.96
N ASP A 20 -16.65 -16.39 29.03
CA ASP A 20 -18.00 -16.25 28.48
C ASP A 20 -18.70 -14.97 28.93
N GLY A 21 -19.68 -14.49 28.14
CA GLY A 21 -20.58 -13.44 28.61
C GLY A 21 -21.49 -12.85 27.54
N SER A 22 -22.49 -13.62 27.13
CA SER A 22 -23.69 -13.18 26.42
C SER A 22 -24.32 -11.91 27.01
N HIS A 23 -24.58 -10.89 26.17
CA HIS A 23 -25.68 -9.94 26.41
C HIS A 23 -26.29 -9.46 25.09
N PHE A 24 -27.46 -10.03 24.76
CA PHE A 24 -28.51 -9.38 23.97
C PHE A 24 -29.25 -8.38 24.87
N PHE A 25 -29.55 -7.17 24.39
CA PHE A 25 -30.91 -6.73 24.04
C PHE A 25 -31.05 -5.21 23.78
N ASN A 26 -31.88 -4.94 22.77
CA ASN A 26 -32.83 -3.83 22.58
C ASN A 26 -32.33 -2.37 22.49
N ILE A 27 -32.37 -1.88 21.25
CA ILE A 27 -32.69 -0.47 20.96
C ILE A 27 -34.22 -0.34 20.97
N SER A 28 -34.74 0.40 21.95
CA SER A 28 -36.13 0.82 22.02
C SER A 28 -36.40 1.98 21.06
N ASN A 29 -37.42 1.80 20.20
CA ASN A 29 -38.12 2.89 19.51
C ASN A 29 -38.72 3.89 20.49
N PRO A 30 -38.83 5.17 20.10
CA PRO A 30 -39.98 5.98 20.46
C PRO A 30 -40.97 6.11 19.29
N VAL A 31 -42.22 5.81 19.63
CA VAL A 31 -43.44 5.90 18.82
C VAL A 31 -44.19 7.19 19.17
N SER A 32 -44.74 7.83 18.12
CA SER A 32 -45.93 8.71 18.05
C SER A 32 -45.95 10.10 18.67
N THR A 33 -46.36 11.09 17.87
CA THR A 33 -47.74 11.66 17.84
C THR A 33 -47.86 12.63 16.64
N THR A 34 -48.63 12.37 15.59
CA THR A 34 -50.05 12.72 15.34
C THR A 34 -50.42 14.20 15.51
N THR A 35 -50.73 14.88 14.39
CA THR A 35 -51.90 15.78 14.25
C THR A 35 -52.25 16.03 12.78
N THR A 36 -53.52 16.35 12.56
CA THR A 36 -54.35 16.06 11.39
C THR A 36 -54.68 17.29 10.53
N SER A 37 -54.90 17.05 9.23
CA SER A 37 -55.85 17.66 8.29
C SER A 37 -55.94 19.19 8.10
N THR A 38 -55.86 19.65 6.84
CA THR A 38 -57.01 20.26 6.11
C THR A 38 -56.74 20.39 4.60
N THR A 39 -57.77 20.10 3.82
CA THR A 39 -57.94 20.26 2.38
C THR A 39 -58.14 21.73 1.95
N SER A 40 -57.57 22.12 0.80
CA SER A 40 -58.20 23.08 -0.12
C SER A 40 -57.57 23.04 -1.52
N SER A 41 -58.42 22.92 -2.52
CA SER A 41 -58.17 23.06 -3.96
C SER A 41 -58.10 24.53 -4.39
N SER A 42 -57.21 24.89 -5.33
CA SER A 42 -57.51 25.82 -6.46
C SER A 42 -56.29 26.11 -7.36
N THR A 43 -56.46 25.83 -8.66
CA THR A 43 -56.04 26.56 -9.87
C THR A 43 -54.74 27.39 -9.96
N THR A 44 -53.92 26.98 -10.93
CA THR A 44 -53.28 27.74 -12.03
C THR A 44 -52.77 29.17 -11.80
N THR A 45 -51.44 29.34 -11.78
CA THR A 45 -50.77 30.42 -12.53
C THR A 45 -49.32 30.05 -12.85
N THR A 46 -48.95 30.20 -14.11
CA THR A 46 -47.57 30.10 -14.62
C THR A 46 -46.77 31.32 -14.18
N SER A 47 -45.67 31.12 -13.45
CA SER A 47 -44.63 32.13 -13.27
C SER A 47 -43.25 31.47 -13.21
N THR A 48 -42.48 31.70 -14.29
CA THR A 48 -41.04 31.48 -14.36
C THR A 48 -40.34 32.26 -13.26
N THR A 49 -39.77 31.54 -12.29
CA THR A 49 -38.88 32.13 -11.28
C THR A 49 -37.64 31.25 -11.16
N THR A 50 -36.52 31.81 -11.59
CA THR A 50 -35.17 31.26 -11.50
C THR A 50 -34.83 31.02 -10.03
N THR A 51 -34.82 29.76 -9.59
CA THR A 51 -34.40 29.37 -8.24
C THR A 51 -32.99 28.81 -8.30
N THR A 52 -32.03 29.60 -7.83
CA THR A 52 -30.70 29.14 -7.45
C THR A 52 -30.84 28.13 -6.31
N THR A 53 -30.70 26.85 -6.63
CA THR A 53 -30.59 25.78 -5.64
C THR A 53 -29.16 25.73 -5.12
N SER A 54 -28.94 26.31 -3.95
CA SER A 54 -27.80 26.01 -3.10
C SER A 54 -27.98 24.58 -2.56
N SER A 55 -27.27 23.62 -3.17
CA SER A 55 -27.12 22.29 -2.60
C SER A 55 -26.24 22.39 -1.35
N THR A 56 -26.86 22.34 -0.18
CA THR A 56 -26.20 22.10 1.09
C THR A 56 -25.67 20.66 1.09
N THR A 57 -24.37 20.52 0.87
CA THR A 57 -23.65 19.25 1.03
C THR A 57 -23.61 18.93 2.53
N THR A 58 -24.51 18.05 2.98
CA THR A 58 -24.38 17.39 4.29
C THR A 58 -23.17 16.45 4.25
N THR A 59 -22.04 16.92 4.76
CA THR A 59 -20.88 16.10 5.09
C THR A 59 -21.23 15.19 6.25
N LEU A 60 -21.53 13.92 5.95
CA LEU A 60 -21.55 12.84 6.93
C LEU A 60 -20.09 12.55 7.34
N SER A 61 -19.66 13.15 8.44
CA SER A 61 -18.41 12.81 9.12
C SER A 61 -18.58 11.45 9.82
N LEU A 62 -18.26 10.37 9.11
CA LEU A 62 -18.01 9.07 9.74
C LEU A 62 -16.79 9.20 10.65
N THR A 63 -17.06 9.33 11.94
CA THR A 63 -16.05 9.23 13.00
C THR A 63 -15.73 7.75 13.17
N THR A 64 -14.78 7.25 12.38
CA THR A 64 -14.15 5.96 12.64
C THR A 64 -13.30 6.12 13.90
N THR A 65 -13.81 5.62 15.02
CA THR A 65 -13.00 5.40 16.22
C THR A 65 -11.88 4.41 15.85
N LEU A 66 -10.66 4.93 15.69
CA LEU A 66 -9.45 4.11 15.57
C LEU A 66 -9.37 3.21 16.82
N SER A 67 -9.68 1.93 16.67
CA SER A 67 -9.17 0.92 17.59
C SER A 67 -7.66 0.88 17.41
N THR A 68 -6.93 1.23 18.47
CA THR A 68 -5.48 1.09 18.57
C THR A 68 -5.09 -0.37 18.44
N VAL A 69 -4.85 -0.80 17.20
CA VAL A 69 -4.11 -2.05 16.94
C VAL A 69 -2.68 -1.76 17.34
N ALA A 70 -2.24 -2.42 18.41
CA ALA A 70 -0.87 -2.36 18.89
C ALA A 70 0.09 -2.66 17.74
N THR A 71 0.84 -1.65 17.32
CA THR A 71 2.03 -1.87 16.49
C THR A 71 2.96 -2.74 17.30
N SER A 72 3.14 -3.99 16.86
CA SER A 72 4.15 -4.87 17.43
C SER A 72 5.50 -4.25 17.13
N THR A 73 6.05 -3.51 18.09
CA THR A 73 7.45 -3.10 18.09
C THR A 73 8.27 -4.37 18.11
N PHE A 74 8.75 -4.79 16.94
CA PHE A 74 9.88 -5.71 16.86
C PHE A 74 11.07 -4.97 17.46
N SER A 75 11.33 -5.17 18.75
CA SER A 75 12.64 -4.92 19.33
C SER A 75 13.52 -6.11 18.98
N PRO A 76 14.46 -6.01 18.02
CA PRO A 76 15.52 -6.98 17.96
C PRO A 76 16.29 -6.84 19.27
N THR A 77 16.23 -7.87 20.12
CA THR A 77 17.06 -7.91 21.32
C THR A 77 18.48 -8.19 20.85
N ILE A 78 19.25 -7.14 20.53
CA ILE A 78 20.66 -7.30 20.16
C ILE A 78 21.47 -7.44 21.44
N TYR A 79 22.01 -8.64 21.62
CA TYR A 79 23.03 -8.95 22.60
C TYR A 79 24.27 -8.08 22.33
N SER A 80 24.55 -7.12 23.21
CA SER A 80 25.95 -6.67 23.35
C SER A 80 26.70 -7.79 24.06
N THR A 81 27.36 -8.65 23.30
CA THR A 81 28.26 -9.66 23.88
C THR A 81 29.49 -8.94 24.43
N MET A 82 29.43 -8.51 25.69
CA MET A 82 30.61 -8.14 26.47
C MET A 82 31.41 -9.42 26.74
N ASN A 83 32.44 -9.68 25.93
CA ASN A 83 33.44 -10.69 26.27
C ASN A 83 34.35 -10.12 27.36
N LEU A 84 34.00 -10.41 28.62
CA LEU A 84 34.84 -10.15 29.79
C LEU A 84 36.02 -11.13 29.80
N TYR A 85 37.16 -10.72 29.26
CA TYR A 85 38.42 -11.38 29.56
C TYR A 85 38.89 -10.94 30.96
N ASN A 86 38.83 -11.85 31.94
CA ASN A 86 39.47 -11.65 33.24
C ASN A 86 40.99 -11.75 33.07
N THR A 87 41.63 -10.62 32.80
CA THR A 87 43.07 -10.46 32.96
C THR A 87 43.33 -9.49 34.10
N THR A 88 43.88 -10.00 35.19
CA THR A 88 44.43 -9.18 36.27
C THR A 88 45.70 -8.50 35.74
N SER A 89 45.53 -7.30 35.17
CA SER A 89 46.62 -6.48 34.67
C SER A 89 46.54 -5.06 35.23
N THR A 90 47.70 -4.60 35.66
CA THR A 90 48.03 -3.31 36.25
C THR A 90 47.50 -2.12 35.44
N LYS A 91 47.03 -1.10 36.18
CA LYS A 91 46.85 0.31 35.79
C LYS A 91 47.07 0.64 34.30
N GLY A 92 45.95 0.84 33.60
CA GLY A 92 45.77 1.88 32.60
C GLY A 92 46.16 1.52 31.17
N ASN A 93 45.23 0.97 30.40
CA ASN A 93 45.05 1.32 28.99
C ASN A 93 43.60 0.99 28.60
N CYS A 94 42.79 2.03 28.44
CA CYS A 94 41.49 1.94 27.78
C CYS A 94 41.65 2.57 26.41
N TYR A 95 41.28 1.84 25.36
CA TYR A 95 41.36 2.34 23.99
C TYR A 95 40.10 3.12 23.65
N TYR A 96 40.22 4.07 22.72
CA TYR A 96 39.04 4.73 22.17
C TYR A 96 38.09 3.69 21.57
N PRO A 97 36.77 3.80 21.81
CA PRO A 97 35.82 2.90 21.19
C PRO A 97 35.92 3.02 19.66
N ARG A 98 35.82 1.89 18.99
CA ARG A 98 35.73 1.82 17.52
C ARG A 98 34.25 1.70 17.16
N VAL A 99 33.75 2.69 16.41
CA VAL A 99 32.35 2.77 16.02
C VAL A 99 32.23 2.56 14.51
N THR A 100 31.47 1.54 14.13
CA THR A 100 31.13 1.25 12.73
C THR A 100 29.61 1.42 12.57
N LEU A 101 29.18 2.16 11.55
CA LEU A 101 27.75 2.36 11.24
C LEU A 101 27.32 1.45 10.09
N ILE A 102 26.08 0.96 10.15
CA ILE A 102 25.46 0.08 9.16
C ILE A 102 24.07 0.65 8.80
N PRO A 103 23.75 0.84 7.51
CA PRO A 103 24.64 0.69 6.35
C PRO A 103 25.81 1.70 6.38
N GLY A 104 27.00 1.23 6.00
CA GLY A 104 28.24 2.00 6.03
C GLY A 104 28.72 2.46 4.65
N SER A 105 29.92 3.05 4.57
CA SER A 105 30.63 3.36 3.32
C SER A 105 29.98 4.42 2.40
N SER A 106 29.15 5.30 2.95
CA SER A 106 28.62 6.46 2.23
C SER A 106 29.62 7.62 2.17
N THR A 107 29.59 8.41 1.12
CA THR A 107 30.26 9.72 1.06
C THR A 107 29.23 10.81 0.74
N LEU A 108 29.62 12.08 0.85
CA LEU A 108 28.74 13.17 0.45
C LEU A 108 28.42 13.13 -1.06
N SER A 109 29.34 12.64 -1.89
CA SER A 109 29.14 12.50 -3.35
C SER A 109 28.35 11.25 -3.73
N SER A 110 28.32 10.23 -2.88
CA SER A 110 27.52 9.01 -3.05
C SER A 110 26.80 8.65 -1.74
N PRO A 111 25.76 9.41 -1.37
CA PRO A 111 24.98 9.15 -0.16
C PRO A 111 24.08 7.93 -0.35
N ILE A 112 23.71 7.28 0.75
CA ILE A 112 22.76 6.17 0.74
C ILE A 112 21.36 6.72 0.53
N GLN A 113 20.66 6.26 -0.51
CA GLN A 113 19.34 6.79 -0.84
C GLN A 113 18.24 6.05 -0.09
N PHE A 114 17.33 6.84 0.50
CA PHE A 114 16.09 6.35 1.10
C PHE A 114 14.92 7.14 0.53
N GLN A 115 13.84 6.44 0.18
CA GLN A 115 12.60 7.10 -0.24
C GLN A 115 11.95 7.78 0.97
N ARG A 116 11.36 8.96 0.77
CA ARG A 116 10.70 9.68 1.87
C ARG A 116 9.56 8.90 2.52
N SER A 117 8.90 8.00 1.78
CA SER A 117 7.85 7.12 2.31
C SER A 117 8.36 5.92 3.10
N GLN A 118 9.67 5.73 3.20
CA GLN A 118 10.29 4.56 3.81
C GLN A 118 10.87 4.89 5.18
N ASP A 119 10.59 4.03 6.16
CA ASP A 119 11.29 4.04 7.45
C ASP A 119 12.70 3.44 7.27
N PHE A 120 13.70 3.99 7.95
CA PHE A 120 15.04 3.42 7.90
C PHE A 120 15.76 3.48 9.25
N THR A 121 16.71 2.58 9.43
CA THR A 121 17.50 2.48 10.67
C THR A 121 18.97 2.49 10.35
N ILE A 122 19.74 3.26 11.13
CA ILE A 122 21.19 3.16 11.17
C ILE A 122 21.57 2.46 12.47
N VAL A 123 22.24 1.31 12.34
CA VAL A 123 22.73 0.51 13.47
C VAL A 123 24.21 0.82 13.69
N SER A 124 24.64 0.89 14.95
CA SER A 124 26.06 1.00 15.28
C SER A 124 26.62 -0.27 15.91
N LEU A 125 27.80 -0.66 15.47
CA LEU A 125 28.65 -1.66 16.12
C LEU A 125 29.75 -0.92 16.87
N ILE A 126 29.75 -1.05 18.20
CA ILE A 126 30.67 -0.35 19.08
C ILE A 126 31.60 -1.38 19.73
N GLU A 127 32.85 -1.42 19.30
CA GLU A 127 33.90 -2.26 19.89
C GLU A 127 34.70 -1.44 20.90
N PHE A 128 34.88 -1.97 22.11
CA PHE A 128 35.60 -1.28 23.16
C PHE A 128 36.41 -2.27 24.01
N ILE A 129 37.67 -1.91 24.26
CA ILE A 129 38.62 -2.71 25.06
C ILE A 129 39.12 -1.84 26.20
N CYS A 130 38.75 -2.21 27.43
CA CYS A 130 39.16 -1.52 28.64
C CYS A 130 39.09 -2.44 29.84
N ASN A 131 40.04 -2.27 30.75
CA ASN A 131 40.17 -3.08 31.96
C ASN A 131 39.30 -2.55 33.11
N GLN A 132 38.50 -1.51 32.87
CA GLN A 132 37.62 -0.87 33.84
C GLN A 132 36.16 -0.94 33.37
N LYS A 133 35.24 -1.02 34.33
CA LYS A 133 33.79 -0.88 34.06
C LYS A 133 33.49 0.59 33.82
N LEU A 134 33.17 0.95 32.58
CA LEU A 134 32.73 2.29 32.20
C LEU A 134 31.27 2.25 31.76
N SER A 135 30.54 3.35 31.98
CA SER A 135 29.23 3.56 31.35
C SER A 135 29.42 4.23 29.99
N MET A 136 28.60 3.79 29.02
CA MET A 136 28.58 4.31 27.66
C MET A 136 27.38 5.23 27.50
N ILE A 137 27.61 6.41 26.93
CA ILE A 137 26.56 7.35 26.56
C ILE A 137 26.66 7.56 25.04
N THR A 138 25.57 7.28 24.34
CA THR A 138 25.44 7.48 22.89
C THR A 138 24.57 8.69 22.61
N LYS A 139 24.96 9.48 21.60
CA LYS A 139 24.20 10.65 21.15
C LYS A 139 24.26 10.78 19.63
N TRP A 140 23.10 10.78 19.00
CA TRP A 140 22.97 11.07 17.57
C TRP A 140 22.78 12.57 17.29
N ILE A 141 23.36 13.03 16.19
CA ILE A 141 23.19 14.37 15.62
C ILE A 141 22.92 14.21 14.12
N ILE A 142 21.93 14.94 13.60
CA ILE A 142 21.64 15.00 12.16
C ILE A 142 21.97 16.39 11.66
N LYS A 143 22.72 16.47 10.55
CA LYS A 143 23.09 17.73 9.89
C LYS A 143 22.57 17.73 8.45
N ASN A 144 21.98 18.82 8.01
CA ASN A 144 21.57 18.98 6.61
C ASN A 144 22.79 19.40 5.77
N CYS A 145 23.00 18.76 4.63
CA CYS A 145 24.15 18.97 3.77
C CYS A 145 23.74 19.54 2.42
N THR A 146 24.52 20.50 1.96
CA THR A 146 24.59 20.87 0.54
C THR A 146 25.55 19.92 -0.18
N THR A 147 25.78 20.14 -1.48
CA THR A 147 26.72 19.34 -2.28
C THR A 147 28.17 19.41 -1.79
N ILE A 148 28.52 20.38 -0.94
CA ILE A 148 29.92 20.63 -0.52
C ILE A 148 30.06 20.67 1.01
N ILE A 149 29.08 21.18 1.75
CA ILE A 149 29.19 21.39 3.19
C ILE A 149 27.96 20.91 3.96
N CYS A 150 28.17 20.40 5.16
CA CYS A 150 27.09 20.12 6.10
C CYS A 150 26.92 21.29 7.08
N SER A 151 25.69 21.78 7.15
CA SER A 151 25.28 22.85 8.06
C SER A 151 25.19 22.37 9.51
N ASN A 152 24.82 23.27 10.43
CA ASN A 152 24.61 22.93 11.83
C ASN A 152 23.48 21.91 12.00
N SER A 153 23.46 21.26 13.17
CA SER A 153 22.47 20.25 13.50
C SER A 153 21.04 20.75 13.28
N ILE A 154 20.22 19.95 12.62
CA ILE A 154 18.81 20.27 12.47
C ILE A 154 18.07 20.05 13.79
N GLN A 155 17.04 20.84 14.04
CA GLN A 155 16.13 20.57 15.15
C GLN A 155 15.36 19.29 14.83
N LEU A 156 15.62 18.25 15.62
CA LEU A 156 14.99 16.95 15.44
C LEU A 156 13.55 16.97 15.92
N ASN A 157 12.70 16.27 15.18
CA ASN A 157 11.37 15.92 15.67
C ASN A 157 11.55 15.09 16.96
N PRO A 158 10.81 15.40 18.05
CA PRO A 158 10.91 14.68 19.33
C PRO A 158 10.61 13.18 19.22
N ILE A 159 9.97 12.74 18.13
CA ILE A 159 9.73 11.31 17.83
C ILE A 159 11.05 10.55 17.59
N ILE A 160 12.10 11.23 17.10
CA ILE A 160 13.41 10.60 16.86
C ILE A 160 14.18 10.46 18.17
N ASN A 161 14.34 9.22 18.64
CA ASN A 161 15.16 8.95 19.81
C ASN A 161 16.64 8.87 19.45
N THR A 162 17.44 9.75 20.04
CA THR A 162 18.88 9.88 19.75
C THR A 162 19.79 9.28 20.82
N LYS A 163 19.23 8.61 21.83
CA LYS A 163 20.00 8.11 22.99
C LYS A 163 20.48 6.68 22.85
N PHE A 164 20.02 5.94 21.83
CA PHE A 164 20.38 4.54 21.63
C PHE A 164 21.56 4.38 20.64
N SER A 165 22.13 3.18 20.60
CA SER A 165 23.11 2.77 19.59
C SER A 165 22.50 2.66 18.19
N GLU A 166 21.17 2.59 18.10
CA GLU A 166 20.41 2.57 16.86
C GLU A 166 19.68 3.89 16.68
N LEU A 167 19.67 4.39 15.45
CA LEU A 167 18.88 5.55 15.05
C LEU A 167 17.78 5.10 14.11
N TYR A 168 16.55 5.08 14.60
CA TYR A 168 15.34 4.85 13.81
C TYR A 168 14.78 6.18 13.30
N ILE A 169 14.62 6.31 11.99
CA ILE A 169 14.01 7.46 11.34
C ILE A 169 12.69 7.00 10.69
N PRO A 170 11.54 7.45 11.22
CA PRO A 170 10.25 7.18 10.58
C PRO A 170 10.15 7.90 9.23
N SER A 171 9.39 7.32 8.32
CA SER A 171 8.98 7.89 7.04
C SER A 171 8.38 9.28 7.20
N LYS A 172 8.53 10.10 6.17
CA LYS A 172 8.06 11.50 6.09
C LYS A 172 8.62 12.46 7.15
N THR A 173 9.53 12.01 8.03
CA THR A 173 10.08 12.84 9.10
C THR A 173 11.13 13.82 8.61
N LEU A 174 11.99 13.39 7.68
CA LEU A 174 13.04 14.24 7.09
C LEU A 174 12.55 14.83 5.75
N PRO A 175 12.74 16.14 5.51
CA PRO A 175 12.55 16.74 4.19
C PRO A 175 13.50 16.17 3.14
N TYR A 176 13.21 16.39 1.86
CA TYR A 176 14.14 16.03 0.78
C TYR A 176 15.49 16.74 0.95
N GLY A 177 16.57 16.02 0.67
CA GLY A 177 17.93 16.55 0.82
C GLY A 177 18.92 15.49 1.26
N THR A 178 20.18 15.89 1.38
CA THR A 178 21.27 15.03 1.86
C THR A 178 21.59 15.37 3.30
N TYR A 179 21.78 14.36 4.14
CA TYR A 179 22.02 14.52 5.56
C TYR A 179 23.25 13.74 6.00
N GLN A 180 23.98 14.28 6.96
CA GLN A 180 25.00 13.57 7.72
C GLN A 180 24.42 13.15 9.06
N LEU A 181 24.39 11.84 9.31
CA LEU A 181 23.98 11.24 10.58
C LEU A 181 25.24 10.89 11.35
N GLU A 182 25.48 11.58 12.46
CA GLU A 182 26.69 11.42 13.28
C GLU A 182 26.33 10.84 14.65
N LEU A 183 26.95 9.71 15.00
CA LEU A 183 26.90 9.13 16.33
C LEU A 183 28.15 9.52 17.09
N THR A 184 27.97 10.17 18.24
CA THR A 184 29.01 10.37 19.24
C THR A 184 28.84 9.37 20.38
N VAL A 185 29.91 8.68 20.73
CA VAL A 185 29.96 7.72 21.84
C VAL A 185 30.95 8.23 22.88
N THR A 186 30.44 8.51 24.08
CA THR A 186 31.21 9.02 25.21
C THR A 186 31.27 7.98 26.31
N MET A 187 32.48 7.64 26.76
CA MET A 187 32.70 6.81 27.93
C MET A 187 32.79 7.69 29.18
N SER A 188 31.95 7.42 30.19
CA SER A 188 32.03 8.10 31.47
C SER A 188 33.19 7.51 32.30
N SER A 189 34.38 8.06 32.12
CA SER A 189 35.55 7.86 32.99
C SER A 189 36.10 9.21 33.42
N SER A 190 37.07 9.22 34.33
CA SER A 190 37.78 10.44 34.74
C SER A 190 38.52 11.16 33.59
N LEU A 191 38.70 10.52 32.42
CA LEU A 191 39.41 11.06 31.26
C LEU A 191 38.52 11.31 30.02
N HIS A 192 37.19 11.15 30.11
CA HIS A 192 36.23 11.40 29.03
C HIS A 192 36.71 11.00 27.60
N TYR A 193 36.72 9.70 27.30
CA TYR A 193 36.99 9.22 25.95
C TYR A 193 35.75 9.39 25.06
N SER A 194 35.87 10.14 23.97
CA SER A 194 34.81 10.35 22.99
C SER A 194 35.29 9.96 21.61
N THR A 195 34.46 9.24 20.85
CA THR A 195 34.66 8.98 19.43
C THR A 195 33.41 9.37 18.67
N SER A 196 33.54 9.76 17.41
CA SER A 196 32.39 9.92 16.53
C SER A 196 32.57 9.19 15.22
N SER A 197 31.44 8.77 14.64
CA SER A 197 31.35 8.15 13.34
C SER A 197 30.11 8.66 12.64
N PHE A 198 30.14 8.75 11.32
CA PHE A 198 29.03 9.33 10.56
C PHE A 198 28.78 8.61 9.23
N VAL A 199 27.56 8.79 8.73
CA VAL A 199 27.08 8.27 7.45
C VAL A 199 26.29 9.38 6.74
N TYR A 200 26.31 9.39 5.41
CA TYR A 200 25.53 10.28 4.55
C TYR A 200 24.35 9.54 3.96
N VAL A 201 23.17 10.13 4.12
CA VAL A 201 21.92 9.63 3.56
C VAL A 201 21.26 10.70 2.71
N GLN A 202 20.57 10.31 1.65
CA GLN A 202 19.80 11.22 0.81
C GLN A 202 18.34 10.79 0.81
N ILE A 203 17.47 11.73 1.19
CA ILE A 203 16.02 11.55 1.14
C ILE A 203 15.53 11.97 -0.23
N VAL A 204 15.06 10.98 -0.99
CA VAL A 204 14.55 11.15 -2.36
C VAL A 204 13.03 11.01 -2.41
N SER A 205 12.41 11.49 -3.49
CA SER A 205 10.99 11.27 -3.75
C SER A 205 10.67 9.78 -3.84
N SER A 206 9.50 9.41 -3.35
CA SER A 206 8.96 8.06 -3.49
C SER A 206 8.28 7.92 -4.84
N ASN A 207 8.15 6.70 -5.34
CA ASN A 207 7.41 6.45 -6.57
C ASN A 207 5.92 6.71 -6.34
N ILE A 208 5.27 7.34 -7.31
CA ILE A 208 3.83 7.56 -7.29
C ILE A 208 3.12 6.24 -7.58
N ILE A 209 2.07 5.98 -6.80
CA ILE A 209 1.22 4.81 -6.95
C ILE A 209 -0.01 5.22 -7.76
N ALA A 210 -0.09 4.78 -9.01
CA ALA A 210 -1.21 5.05 -9.90
C ALA A 210 -2.27 3.95 -9.76
N ASN A 211 -3.45 4.29 -9.24
CA ASN A 211 -4.54 3.34 -9.07
C ASN A 211 -5.74 3.78 -9.91
N LEU A 212 -6.23 2.92 -10.79
CA LEU A 212 -7.43 3.21 -11.59
C LEU A 212 -8.73 3.03 -10.79
N VAL A 213 -8.68 2.19 -9.76
CA VAL A 213 -9.80 1.87 -8.85
C VAL A 213 -9.31 1.94 -7.41
N GLN A 214 -10.23 1.99 -6.45
CA GLN A 214 -9.87 2.13 -5.04
C GLN A 214 -8.98 0.98 -4.55
N PHE A 215 -8.10 1.31 -3.59
CA PHE A 215 -7.17 0.40 -2.91
C PHE A 215 -6.13 -0.32 -3.78
N GLY A 216 -6.05 0.00 -5.09
CA GLY A 216 -5.11 -0.65 -5.99
C GLY A 216 -5.48 -2.07 -6.37
N THR A 217 -6.79 -2.38 -6.35
CA THR A 217 -7.35 -3.67 -6.78
C THR A 217 -6.86 -4.00 -8.21
N SER A 218 -6.25 -5.18 -8.40
CA SER A 218 -5.63 -5.55 -9.68
C SER A 218 -6.66 -6.00 -10.72
N MET A 219 -7.77 -6.61 -10.29
CA MET A 219 -8.83 -7.11 -11.15
C MET A 219 -10.21 -6.91 -10.53
N ILE A 220 -11.16 -6.38 -11.31
CA ILE A 220 -12.54 -6.17 -10.91
C ILE A 220 -13.51 -6.80 -11.91
N THR A 221 -14.74 -7.06 -11.45
CA THR A 221 -15.86 -7.47 -12.31
C THR A 221 -16.82 -6.31 -12.48
N ASN A 222 -17.31 -6.09 -13.70
CA ASN A 222 -18.27 -5.05 -14.04
C ASN A 222 -19.38 -5.62 -14.93
N GLY A 223 -20.62 -5.18 -14.73
CA GLY A 223 -21.74 -5.58 -15.59
C GLY A 223 -21.70 -4.91 -16.95
N TYR A 224 -22.10 -5.64 -17.99
CA TYR A 224 -22.19 -5.14 -19.36
C TYR A 224 -23.06 -3.88 -19.47
N LYS A 225 -24.11 -3.80 -18.67
CA LYS A 225 -25.05 -2.67 -18.63
C LYS A 225 -24.74 -1.64 -17.53
N GLN A 226 -23.55 -1.71 -16.93
CA GLN A 226 -23.11 -0.76 -15.91
C GLN A 226 -22.00 0.15 -16.47
N ASP A 227 -22.04 1.42 -16.08
CA ASP A 227 -20.95 2.35 -16.36
C ASP A 227 -19.73 1.94 -15.52
N LEU A 228 -18.54 1.95 -16.13
CA LEU A 228 -17.28 1.68 -15.46
C LEU A 228 -16.54 2.99 -15.23
N LEU A 229 -16.31 3.35 -13.97
CA LEU A 229 -15.53 4.51 -13.58
C LEU A 229 -14.08 4.11 -13.27
N LEU A 230 -13.13 4.76 -13.94
CA LEU A 230 -11.70 4.68 -13.63
C LEU A 230 -11.23 6.07 -13.20
N ASP A 231 -10.85 6.22 -11.93
CA ASP A 231 -10.62 7.52 -11.29
C ASP A 231 -9.25 7.61 -10.59
N PRO A 232 -8.16 7.67 -11.37
CA PRO A 232 -6.83 7.80 -10.82
C PRO A 232 -6.56 9.13 -10.13
N GLY A 233 -7.33 10.19 -10.39
CA GLY A 233 -7.14 11.43 -9.64
C GLY A 233 -7.53 11.30 -8.17
N ASN A 234 -8.55 10.49 -7.86
CA ASN A 234 -8.99 10.25 -6.48
C ASN A 234 -8.32 9.04 -5.82
N TYR A 235 -7.91 8.02 -6.59
CA TYR A 235 -7.39 6.77 -6.02
C TYR A 235 -5.86 6.64 -6.05
N SER A 236 -5.15 7.44 -6.84
CA SER A 236 -3.69 7.45 -6.83
C SER A 236 -3.13 8.08 -5.57
N VAL A 237 -1.92 7.67 -5.20
CA VAL A 237 -1.27 8.08 -3.96
C VAL A 237 0.14 8.57 -4.27
N ASP A 238 0.51 9.71 -3.70
CA ASP A 238 1.91 10.10 -3.53
C ASP A 238 2.37 9.65 -2.14
N PRO A 239 3.18 8.58 -2.01
CA PRO A 239 3.62 8.10 -0.72
C PRO A 239 4.50 9.10 0.04
N SER A 240 5.00 10.14 -0.62
CA SER A 240 5.87 11.16 -0.04
C SER A 240 5.09 12.32 0.59
N GLU A 241 3.85 12.55 0.12
CA GLU A 241 2.99 13.63 0.57
C GLU A 241 1.79 13.10 1.37
N SER A 242 1.00 14.01 1.96
CA SER A 242 -0.24 13.64 2.65
C SER A 242 -1.44 13.57 1.71
N ILE A 243 -1.40 14.30 0.58
CA ILE A 243 -2.49 14.41 -0.38
C ILE A 243 -1.90 14.29 -1.78
N PHE A 244 -2.52 13.44 -2.61
CA PHE A 244 -2.22 13.38 -4.04
C PHE A 244 -2.95 14.52 -4.76
N ASN A 245 -2.22 15.43 -5.38
CA ASN A 245 -2.82 16.53 -6.16
C ASN A 245 -2.96 16.13 -7.63
N ALA A 246 -4.15 15.65 -8.01
CA ALA A 246 -4.43 15.21 -9.38
C ALA A 246 -4.18 16.28 -10.45
N SER A 247 -4.36 17.57 -10.13
CA SER A 247 -4.21 18.69 -11.08
C SER A 247 -2.77 18.92 -11.55
N ASN A 248 -1.78 18.39 -10.82
CA ASN A 248 -0.37 18.49 -11.19
C ASN A 248 0.06 17.48 -12.26
N TRP A 249 -0.84 16.61 -12.72
CA TRP A 249 -0.53 15.49 -13.61
C TRP A 249 -1.30 15.58 -14.92
N LYS A 250 -0.73 14.97 -15.96
CA LYS A 250 -1.40 14.67 -17.24
C LYS A 250 -1.68 13.18 -17.29
N TYR A 251 -2.85 12.81 -17.78
CA TYR A 251 -3.33 11.44 -17.81
C TYR A 251 -3.55 11.00 -19.24
N LYS A 252 -3.02 9.84 -19.59
CA LYS A 252 -3.27 9.16 -20.87
C LYS A 252 -3.80 7.77 -20.57
N TYR A 253 -4.97 7.47 -21.12
CA TYR A 253 -5.64 6.20 -20.93
C TYR A 253 -5.40 5.29 -22.11
N TYR A 254 -5.25 4.00 -21.83
CA TYR A 254 -5.07 2.98 -22.84
C TYR A 254 -5.92 1.77 -22.49
N CYS A 255 -6.30 1.01 -23.50
CA CYS A 255 -6.98 -0.25 -23.29
C CYS A 255 -6.68 -1.30 -24.35
N ARG A 256 -6.90 -2.56 -23.98
CA ARG A 256 -6.90 -3.73 -24.87
C ARG A 256 -7.83 -4.81 -24.34
N ILE A 257 -8.19 -5.76 -25.20
CA ILE A 257 -8.83 -7.00 -24.76
C ILE A 257 -7.74 -7.93 -24.25
N TYR A 258 -7.82 -8.33 -22.98
CA TYR A 258 -6.84 -9.21 -22.35
C TYR A 258 -7.01 -10.64 -22.88
N GLY A 259 -5.91 -11.33 -23.17
CA GLY A 259 -5.93 -12.72 -23.64
C GLY A 259 -6.11 -12.93 -25.15
N LEU A 260 -6.30 -11.88 -25.96
CA LEU A 260 -6.42 -11.99 -27.43
C LEU A 260 -5.22 -11.37 -28.15
N TYR A 261 -4.45 -12.20 -28.87
CA TYR A 261 -3.33 -11.74 -29.70
C TYR A 261 -3.76 -11.01 -30.99
N MET A 262 -5.05 -11.09 -31.37
CA MET A 262 -5.46 -10.92 -32.76
C MET A 262 -6.55 -9.87 -33.03
N PHE A 263 -6.93 -9.00 -32.09
CA PHE A 263 -8.06 -8.07 -32.31
C PHE A 263 -7.87 -6.67 -31.71
N PRO A 264 -8.04 -5.58 -32.49
CA PRO A 264 -7.72 -5.41 -33.91
C PRO A 264 -6.32 -4.76 -34.09
N SER A 265 -5.64 -5.14 -35.18
CA SER A 265 -4.47 -4.51 -35.83
C SER A 265 -3.12 -4.29 -35.10
N PHE A 266 -2.97 -4.44 -33.77
CA PHE A 266 -1.67 -4.23 -33.10
C PHE A 266 -1.18 -5.37 -32.17
N GLN A 267 -1.26 -6.65 -32.57
CA GLN A 267 -0.63 -7.77 -31.84
C GLN A 267 -0.95 -7.85 -30.32
N GLY A 268 -2.13 -7.39 -29.88
CA GLY A 268 -2.47 -7.32 -28.45
C GLY A 268 -1.84 -6.15 -27.69
N SER A 269 -1.42 -5.08 -28.37
CA SER A 269 -0.87 -3.86 -27.75
C SER A 269 -1.95 -3.02 -27.07
N LEU A 270 -1.55 -2.24 -26.07
CA LEU A 270 -2.39 -1.22 -25.44
C LEU A 270 -2.58 -0.03 -26.38
N ILE A 271 -3.84 0.30 -26.71
CA ILE A 271 -4.19 1.37 -27.64
C ILE A 271 -4.69 2.58 -26.83
N PRO A 272 -4.21 3.81 -27.12
CA PRO A 272 -4.67 5.00 -26.42
C PRO A 272 -6.17 5.25 -26.66
N ILE A 273 -6.91 5.46 -25.57
CA ILE A 273 -8.33 5.80 -25.62
C ILE A 273 -8.45 7.25 -26.12
N GLY A 274 -9.19 7.41 -27.22
CA GLY A 274 -9.50 8.72 -27.80
C GLY A 274 -8.59 9.15 -28.94
N ASP A 275 -7.58 8.35 -29.30
CA ASP A 275 -6.74 8.62 -30.46
C ASP A 275 -7.40 8.12 -31.75
N THR A 276 -8.03 9.03 -32.49
CA THR A 276 -8.72 8.71 -33.75
C THR A 276 -7.77 8.44 -34.93
N THR A 277 -6.45 8.60 -34.75
CA THR A 277 -5.47 8.47 -35.84
C THR A 277 -5.01 7.02 -36.07
N ILE A 278 -5.14 6.17 -35.04
CA ILE A 278 -4.59 4.81 -35.03
C ILE A 278 -5.53 3.80 -35.71
N ASP A 279 -6.85 4.04 -35.66
CA ASP A 279 -7.85 3.31 -36.43
C ASP A 279 -9.11 4.20 -36.60
N PRO A 280 -9.38 4.75 -37.79
CA PRO A 280 -10.54 5.61 -38.02
C PRO A 280 -11.89 4.90 -37.80
N LEU A 281 -11.91 3.56 -37.92
CA LEU A 281 -13.10 2.73 -37.81
C LEU A 281 -13.31 2.20 -36.39
N ASN A 282 -12.23 1.92 -35.63
CA ASN A 282 -12.27 1.48 -34.22
C ASN A 282 -11.02 1.93 -33.41
N PRO A 283 -10.92 3.22 -33.02
CA PRO A 283 -9.70 3.75 -32.38
C PRO A 283 -9.45 3.26 -30.93
N SER A 284 -10.09 2.18 -30.48
CA SER A 284 -10.05 1.73 -29.09
C SER A 284 -10.52 0.28 -28.95
N CYS A 285 -10.44 -0.27 -27.73
CA CYS A 285 -11.00 -1.58 -27.37
C CYS A 285 -12.55 -1.61 -27.24
N PHE A 286 -13.25 -0.49 -27.49
CA PHE A 286 -14.70 -0.38 -27.35
C PHE A 286 -15.46 -0.87 -28.59
N ILE A 287 -16.75 -1.19 -28.40
CA ILE A 287 -17.67 -1.57 -29.47
C ILE A 287 -18.86 -0.63 -29.51
N ASN A 288 -19.51 -0.57 -30.68
CA ASN A 288 -20.74 0.16 -30.92
C ASN A 288 -20.58 1.70 -30.83
N ARG A 289 -19.68 2.25 -31.66
CA ARG A 289 -19.79 3.65 -32.07
C ARG A 289 -20.94 3.79 -33.06
N THR A 290 -22.16 3.92 -32.56
CA THR A 290 -23.21 4.59 -33.35
C THR A 290 -22.96 6.10 -33.31
N ASP A 291 -23.13 6.79 -34.42
CA ASP A 291 -22.64 8.15 -34.73
C ASP A 291 -22.97 9.28 -33.70
N ASN A 292 -23.77 9.03 -32.67
CA ASN A 292 -24.20 10.03 -31.69
C ASN A 292 -23.83 9.76 -30.22
N GLN A 293 -23.11 8.68 -29.89
CA GLN A 293 -22.66 8.44 -28.50
C GLN A 293 -21.18 8.07 -28.43
N THR A 294 -20.44 8.81 -27.59
CA THR A 294 -19.05 8.46 -27.27
C THR A 294 -19.05 7.30 -26.27
N PRO A 295 -18.27 6.23 -26.50
CA PRO A 295 -18.22 5.06 -25.62
C PRO A 295 -17.58 5.35 -24.25
N TRP A 296 -17.07 6.58 -24.07
CA TRP A 296 -16.48 7.05 -22.84
C TRP A 296 -16.70 8.56 -22.67
N LYS A 297 -16.53 9.03 -21.44
CA LYS A 297 -16.57 10.44 -21.03
C LYS A 297 -15.36 10.71 -20.16
N PHE A 298 -14.62 11.79 -20.43
CA PHE A 298 -13.52 12.23 -19.59
C PHE A 298 -13.98 13.39 -18.71
N ASN A 299 -13.66 13.30 -17.42
CA ASN A 299 -13.88 14.37 -16.46
C ASN A 299 -12.54 15.00 -16.09
N SER A 300 -12.35 16.26 -16.47
CA SER A 300 -11.08 16.97 -16.26
C SER A 300 -10.81 17.33 -14.80
N ILE A 301 -11.82 17.32 -13.92
CA ILE A 301 -11.68 17.75 -12.51
C ILE A 301 -10.88 16.71 -11.71
N ASN A 302 -11.33 15.46 -11.75
CA ASN A 302 -10.66 14.32 -11.12
C ASN A 302 -9.77 13.56 -12.13
N SER A 303 -9.66 14.07 -13.36
CA SER A 303 -8.95 13.39 -14.46
C SER A 303 -9.42 11.95 -14.65
N SER A 304 -10.68 11.64 -14.35
CA SER A 304 -11.26 10.30 -14.47
C SER A 304 -11.84 10.05 -15.86
N ILE A 305 -11.99 8.77 -16.19
CA ILE A 305 -12.73 8.33 -17.37
C ILE A 305 -13.89 7.42 -16.94
N THR A 306 -15.07 7.71 -17.48
CA THR A 306 -16.24 6.83 -17.38
C THR A 306 -16.42 6.15 -18.72
N ILE A 307 -16.35 4.83 -18.73
CA ILE A 307 -16.70 4.00 -19.88
C ILE A 307 -18.19 3.73 -19.77
N VAL A 308 -18.94 4.13 -20.80
CA VAL A 308 -20.40 4.05 -20.78
C VAL A 308 -20.82 2.59 -20.87
N SER A 309 -21.88 2.23 -20.16
CA SER A 309 -22.54 0.92 -20.28
C SER A 309 -22.72 0.49 -21.75
N ALA A 310 -22.66 -0.81 -21.99
CA ALA A 310 -22.72 -1.45 -23.31
C ALA A 310 -21.58 -1.09 -24.30
N SER A 311 -20.54 -0.36 -23.87
CA SER A 311 -19.38 -0.04 -24.72
C SER A 311 -18.32 -1.14 -24.78
N LEU A 312 -18.40 -2.15 -23.91
CA LEU A 312 -17.50 -3.32 -23.84
C LEU A 312 -18.28 -4.60 -24.13
N GLN A 313 -17.64 -5.67 -24.63
CA GLN A 313 -18.32 -6.97 -24.79
C GLN A 313 -18.42 -7.66 -23.45
N SER A 314 -19.56 -8.30 -23.22
CA SER A 314 -19.68 -9.27 -22.15
C SER A 314 -18.84 -10.51 -22.39
N ASN A 315 -18.58 -11.21 -21.29
CA ASN A 315 -17.74 -12.41 -21.20
C ASN A 315 -16.33 -12.18 -21.74
N ARG A 316 -15.80 -10.97 -21.53
CA ARG A 316 -14.43 -10.59 -21.90
C ARG A 316 -13.74 -9.86 -20.78
N THR A 317 -12.43 -10.10 -20.67
CA THR A 317 -11.55 -9.35 -19.79
C THR A 317 -10.84 -8.28 -20.59
N TYR A 318 -10.83 -7.07 -20.09
CA TYR A 318 -10.13 -5.93 -20.63
C TYR A 318 -8.99 -5.56 -19.72
N GLN A 319 -7.89 -5.08 -20.29
CA GLN A 319 -6.84 -4.41 -19.52
C GLN A 319 -6.91 -2.92 -19.81
N PHE A 320 -7.01 -2.14 -18.75
CA PHE A 320 -6.87 -0.70 -18.80
C PHE A 320 -5.54 -0.30 -18.19
N MET A 321 -4.92 0.72 -18.78
CA MET A 321 -3.71 1.33 -18.28
C MET A 321 -3.90 2.84 -18.24
N VAL A 322 -3.44 3.47 -17.17
CA VAL A 322 -3.24 4.92 -17.13
C VAL A 322 -1.74 5.20 -17.07
N TYR A 323 -1.30 6.09 -17.95
CA TYR A 323 0.01 6.71 -17.89
C TYR A 323 -0.13 8.12 -17.36
N MET A 324 0.60 8.43 -16.29
CA MET A 324 0.60 9.71 -15.60
C MET A 324 1.96 10.38 -15.74
N GLU A 325 1.97 11.66 -16.10
CA GLU A 325 3.18 12.47 -16.23
C GLU A 325 3.00 13.79 -15.47
N HIS A 326 3.95 14.14 -14.61
CA HIS A 326 3.87 15.39 -13.84
C HIS A 326 4.08 16.60 -14.75
N GLN A 327 3.19 17.60 -14.66
CA GLN A 327 3.15 18.73 -15.60
C GLN A 327 4.42 19.58 -15.59
N GLN A 328 5.05 19.74 -14.42
CA GLN A 328 6.25 20.57 -14.27
C GLN A 328 7.55 19.75 -14.31
N ASN A 329 7.46 18.43 -14.14
CA ASN A 329 8.64 17.57 -14.04
C ASN A 329 8.37 16.24 -14.74
N THR A 330 8.61 16.20 -16.05
CA THR A 330 8.32 15.03 -16.89
C THR A 330 9.14 13.79 -16.55
N SER A 331 10.16 13.91 -15.69
CA SER A 331 10.88 12.74 -15.15
C SER A 331 10.04 11.97 -14.12
N LEU A 332 9.04 12.60 -13.50
CA LEU A 332 8.09 11.95 -12.62
C LEU A 332 6.94 11.36 -13.44
N GLN A 333 6.92 10.04 -13.51
CA GLN A 333 5.94 9.28 -14.27
C GLN A 333 5.41 8.15 -13.41
N ALA A 334 4.15 7.78 -13.63
CA ALA A 334 3.53 6.65 -12.97
C ALA A 334 2.65 5.89 -13.97
N ILE A 335 2.57 4.58 -13.79
CA ILE A 335 1.75 3.71 -14.62
C ILE A 335 0.88 2.88 -13.70
N GLY A 336 -0.42 2.87 -13.97
CA GLY A 336 -1.39 2.05 -13.26
C GLY A 336 -2.09 1.11 -14.22
N TYR A 337 -2.44 -0.08 -13.75
CA TYR A 337 -3.16 -1.09 -14.51
C TYR A 337 -4.37 -1.58 -13.71
N VAL A 338 -5.42 -2.01 -14.43
CA VAL A 338 -6.51 -2.80 -13.87
C VAL A 338 -7.05 -3.74 -14.93
N LEU A 339 -7.34 -4.98 -14.54
CA LEU A 339 -8.08 -5.93 -15.34
C LEU A 339 -9.56 -5.80 -15.01
N VAL A 340 -10.41 -5.78 -16.04
CA VAL A 340 -11.86 -5.67 -15.87
C VAL A 340 -12.54 -6.79 -16.63
N THR A 341 -13.14 -7.73 -15.91
CA THR A 341 -14.00 -8.76 -16.50
C THR A 341 -15.41 -8.21 -16.62
N VAL A 342 -15.94 -8.22 -17.84
CA VAL A 342 -17.28 -7.74 -18.14
C VAL A 342 -18.22 -8.93 -18.22
N GLU A 343 -19.29 -8.93 -17.42
CA GLU A 343 -20.27 -10.01 -17.38
C GLU A 343 -21.65 -9.56 -17.90
N ASP A 344 -22.48 -10.49 -18.36
CA ASP A 344 -23.86 -10.21 -18.79
C ASP A 344 -24.83 -9.90 -17.62
N THR A 345 -24.34 -10.01 -16.39
CA THR A 345 -25.06 -9.79 -15.12
C THR A 345 -24.91 -8.34 -14.64
N TYR A 346 -25.42 -8.03 -13.43
CA TYR A 346 -25.30 -6.73 -12.77
C TYR A 346 -24.45 -6.82 -11.49
N PRO A 347 -23.23 -7.38 -11.55
CA PRO A 347 -22.43 -7.65 -10.38
C PRO A 347 -22.19 -6.37 -9.59
N HIS A 348 -22.08 -6.53 -8.27
CA HIS A 348 -21.57 -5.48 -7.42
C HIS A 348 -20.05 -5.41 -7.55
N MET A 349 -19.49 -4.21 -7.69
CA MET A 349 -18.04 -4.07 -7.75
C MET A 349 -17.44 -4.40 -6.39
N ILE A 350 -16.52 -5.37 -6.35
CA ILE A 350 -15.77 -5.71 -5.14
C ILE A 350 -14.37 -5.13 -5.25
N LEU A 351 -13.95 -4.43 -4.21
CA LEU A 351 -12.64 -3.81 -4.09
C LEU A 351 -11.81 -4.57 -3.07
N ILE A 352 -10.51 -4.75 -3.35
CA ILE A 352 -9.56 -5.43 -2.47
C ILE A 352 -8.41 -4.49 -2.15
N GLY A 353 -8.02 -4.43 -0.89
CA GLY A 353 -6.87 -3.68 -0.43
C GLY A 353 -6.02 -4.49 0.54
N CYS A 354 -4.74 -4.10 0.63
CA CYS A 354 -3.88 -4.59 1.69
C CYS A 354 -4.11 -3.81 2.98
N VAL A 355 -4.25 -4.54 4.09
CA VAL A 355 -4.47 -3.95 5.43
C VAL A 355 -3.34 -3.00 5.79
N ILE A 356 -2.12 -3.36 5.41
CA ILE A 356 -0.94 -2.50 5.51
C ILE A 356 -0.49 -2.20 4.09
N SER A 357 -0.70 -0.97 3.63
CA SER A 357 -0.42 -0.56 2.24
C SER A 357 1.05 -0.75 1.85
N THR A 358 1.99 -0.66 2.79
CA THR A 358 3.42 -0.88 2.52
C THR A 358 3.80 -2.33 2.29
N LEU A 359 2.90 -3.30 2.59
CA LEU A 359 3.14 -4.73 2.33
C LEU A 359 2.78 -5.14 0.90
N CYS A 360 2.07 -4.28 0.16
CA CYS A 360 1.70 -4.50 -1.23
C CYS A 360 2.10 -3.26 -2.04
N SER A 361 3.22 -3.35 -2.73
CA SER A 361 3.71 -2.25 -3.55
C SER A 361 3.36 -2.50 -5.02
N PRO A 362 2.73 -1.55 -5.72
CA PRO A 362 2.44 -1.72 -7.14
C PRO A 362 3.70 -2.01 -7.95
N ASN A 363 3.58 -2.93 -8.91
CA ASN A 363 4.60 -3.29 -9.87
C ASN A 363 3.93 -3.74 -11.17
N LEU A 364 3.74 -2.78 -12.08
CA LEU A 364 3.01 -2.97 -13.32
C LEU A 364 1.58 -3.49 -13.02
N GLU A 365 1.20 -4.65 -13.55
CA GLU A 365 -0.11 -5.28 -13.34
C GLU A 365 -0.20 -6.16 -12.07
N TYR A 366 0.87 -6.20 -11.27
CA TYR A 366 0.99 -6.99 -10.04
C TYR A 366 1.29 -6.12 -8.81
N GLN A 367 1.21 -6.73 -7.64
CA GLN A 367 1.68 -6.18 -6.37
C GLN A 367 2.92 -6.95 -5.89
N LEU A 368 4.00 -6.25 -5.57
CA LEU A 368 5.15 -6.81 -4.87
C LEU A 368 4.81 -6.99 -3.40
N VAL A 369 5.07 -8.20 -2.92
CA VAL A 369 4.95 -8.59 -1.51
C VAL A 369 6.29 -9.09 -1.00
N ASN A 370 6.58 -8.87 0.28
CA ASN A 370 7.76 -9.45 0.91
C ASN A 370 7.44 -10.89 1.38
N PRO A 371 8.10 -11.93 0.82
CA PRO A 371 7.78 -13.33 1.12
C PRO A 371 8.05 -13.73 2.58
N THR A 372 8.84 -12.93 3.32
CA THR A 372 9.11 -13.17 4.75
C THR A 372 7.98 -12.66 5.66
N THR A 373 7.05 -11.86 5.11
CA THR A 373 5.92 -11.27 5.83
C THR A 373 4.61 -11.96 5.48
N GLN A 374 3.63 -11.86 6.37
CA GLN A 374 2.25 -12.28 6.06
C GLN A 374 1.58 -11.26 5.13
N VAL A 375 0.64 -11.73 4.32
CA VAL A 375 -0.22 -10.88 3.50
C VAL A 375 -1.58 -10.82 4.16
N ALA A 376 -2.00 -9.62 4.56
CA ALA A 376 -3.31 -9.36 5.14
C ALA A 376 -4.11 -8.46 4.20
N LEU A 377 -5.26 -8.94 3.77
CA LEU A 377 -6.15 -8.29 2.80
C LEU A 377 -7.50 -8.03 3.44
N PHE A 378 -8.18 -7.01 2.92
CA PHE A 378 -9.60 -6.81 3.15
C PHE A 378 -10.31 -6.62 1.82
N SER A 379 -11.59 -6.99 1.78
CA SER A 379 -12.47 -6.76 0.66
C SER A 379 -13.69 -5.98 1.10
N ILE A 380 -14.13 -5.07 0.24
CA ILE A 380 -15.34 -4.28 0.46
C ILE A 380 -16.14 -4.22 -0.84
N CYS A 381 -17.45 -4.26 -0.70
CA CYS A 381 -18.36 -4.10 -1.81
C CYS A 381 -18.63 -2.61 -2.03
N ASP A 382 -18.39 -2.11 -3.23
CA ASP A 382 -18.59 -0.71 -3.58
C ASP A 382 -20.08 -0.44 -3.87
N GLY A 383 -20.62 0.60 -3.24
CA GLY A 383 -22.04 0.93 -3.30
C GLY A 383 -22.94 0.14 -2.33
N ILE A 384 -24.22 0.00 -2.70
CA ILE A 384 -25.25 -0.62 -1.84
C ILE A 384 -25.31 -2.11 -2.14
N CYS A 385 -24.66 -2.91 -1.29
CA CYS A 385 -24.65 -4.35 -1.42
C CYS A 385 -25.66 -4.95 -0.44
N THR A 386 -26.77 -5.47 -0.99
CA THR A 386 -27.81 -6.11 -0.18
C THR A 386 -27.36 -7.48 0.32
N THR A 387 -27.85 -7.89 1.48
CA THR A 387 -27.58 -9.16 2.20
C THR A 387 -26.62 -10.14 1.50
N ILE A 388 -25.31 -9.93 1.72
CA ILE A 388 -24.25 -10.84 1.28
C ILE A 388 -24.53 -12.22 1.91
N GLN A 389 -24.65 -13.26 1.08
CA GLN A 389 -24.93 -14.61 1.54
C GLN A 389 -23.66 -15.35 1.97
N ASN A 390 -22.60 -15.21 1.16
CA ASN A 390 -21.32 -15.85 1.42
C ASN A 390 -20.18 -15.01 0.85
N ILE A 391 -19.02 -15.11 1.48
CA ILE A 391 -17.75 -14.59 0.97
C ILE A 391 -16.80 -15.78 0.91
N THR A 392 -16.01 -15.91 -0.14
CA THR A 392 -15.02 -16.99 -0.25
C THR A 392 -13.76 -16.48 -0.91
N TRP A 393 -12.61 -16.81 -0.32
CA TRP A 393 -11.29 -16.50 -0.86
C TRP A 393 -10.67 -17.71 -1.54
N ASN A 394 -10.36 -17.56 -2.82
CA ASN A 394 -9.63 -18.52 -3.63
C ASN A 394 -8.20 -18.02 -3.84
N ILE A 395 -7.23 -18.90 -3.67
CA ILE A 395 -5.81 -18.58 -3.88
C ILE A 395 -5.36 -19.30 -5.13
N TYR A 396 -4.71 -18.60 -6.04
CA TYR A 396 -4.11 -19.18 -7.23
C TYR A 396 -2.61 -18.90 -7.25
N HIS A 397 -1.86 -19.79 -7.87
CA HIS A 397 -0.49 -19.52 -8.27
C HIS A 397 -0.42 -19.32 -9.78
N GLY A 398 0.44 -18.40 -10.20
CA GLY A 398 0.59 -17.99 -11.59
C GLY A 398 1.89 -18.51 -12.20
N GLU A 399 1.81 -18.87 -13.48
CA GLU A 399 2.98 -19.07 -14.33
C GLU A 399 2.89 -18.13 -15.55
N MET A 400 3.95 -17.36 -15.79
CA MET A 400 3.99 -16.43 -16.91
C MET A 400 4.39 -17.17 -18.19
N ASN A 401 3.53 -17.14 -19.20
CA ASN A 401 3.84 -17.71 -20.50
C ASN A 401 4.72 -16.72 -21.28
N SER A 402 5.99 -17.07 -21.50
CA SER A 402 7.00 -16.22 -22.11
C SER A 402 6.73 -15.86 -23.58
N PHE A 403 5.91 -16.62 -24.31
CA PHE A 403 5.49 -16.27 -25.68
C PHE A 403 4.36 -15.25 -25.70
N SER A 404 3.61 -15.22 -24.60
CA SER A 404 2.25 -14.72 -24.58
C SER A 404 2.15 -13.48 -23.66
N ASN A 405 3.07 -13.33 -22.72
CA ASN A 405 3.03 -12.34 -21.64
C ASN A 405 1.69 -12.36 -20.87
N LEU A 406 1.03 -13.52 -20.84
CA LEU A 406 -0.14 -13.75 -20.01
C LEU A 406 0.24 -14.69 -18.87
N THR A 407 -0.38 -14.46 -17.72
CA THR A 407 -0.23 -15.33 -16.56
C THR A 407 -1.35 -16.36 -16.58
N THR A 408 -0.97 -17.63 -16.57
CA THR A 408 -1.91 -18.74 -16.37
C THR A 408 -2.05 -19.00 -14.87
N TRP A 409 -3.26 -18.88 -14.37
CA TRP A 409 -3.57 -19.06 -12.94
C TRP A 409 -4.08 -20.47 -12.67
N THR A 410 -3.48 -21.14 -11.69
CA THR A 410 -3.87 -22.48 -11.23
C THR A 410 -4.32 -22.41 -9.79
N LEU A 411 -5.50 -22.96 -9.48
CA LEU A 411 -6.07 -22.94 -8.13
C LEU A 411 -5.14 -23.70 -7.16
N PHE A 412 -4.74 -23.02 -6.10
CA PHE A 412 -3.93 -23.59 -5.05
C PHE A 412 -4.81 -24.46 -4.15
N ASN A 413 -4.40 -25.71 -3.91
CA ASN A 413 -5.16 -26.60 -3.04
C ASN A 413 -5.04 -26.15 -1.57
N GLN A 414 -6.09 -25.48 -1.06
CA GLN A 414 -6.17 -25.00 0.32
C GLN A 414 -6.46 -26.13 1.33
N THR A 415 -6.88 -27.32 0.87
CA THR A 415 -7.29 -28.44 1.74
C THR A 415 -6.15 -28.87 2.65
N GLY A 416 -6.40 -28.87 3.96
CA GLY A 416 -5.39 -29.24 4.97
C GLY A 416 -4.52 -28.07 5.46
N TYR A 417 -4.66 -26.88 4.88
CA TYR A 417 -3.94 -25.67 5.33
C TYR A 417 -4.85 -24.62 5.98
N GLU A 418 -6.15 -24.90 6.09
CA GLU A 418 -7.13 -24.06 6.79
C GLU A 418 -6.70 -23.82 8.24
N LYS A 419 -6.71 -22.56 8.68
CA LYS A 419 -6.29 -22.13 10.02
C LYS A 419 -4.80 -22.40 10.33
N ILE A 420 -4.01 -22.79 9.33
CA ILE A 420 -2.55 -22.92 9.44
C ILE A 420 -1.92 -21.83 8.59
N TRP A 421 -2.23 -21.80 7.29
CA TRP A 421 -1.70 -20.80 6.37
C TRP A 421 -2.71 -19.71 6.04
N PHE A 422 -4.00 -20.03 6.11
CA PHE A 422 -5.07 -19.15 5.69
C PHE A 422 -6.07 -18.91 6.83
N PHE A 423 -6.40 -17.63 7.04
CA PHE A 423 -7.37 -17.19 8.04
C PHE A 423 -8.38 -16.26 7.38
N GLY A 424 -9.65 -16.37 7.79
CA GLY A 424 -10.72 -15.51 7.27
C GLY A 424 -11.15 -15.83 5.84
N THR A 425 -10.91 -17.05 5.35
CA THR A 425 -11.27 -17.49 3.98
C THR A 425 -12.75 -17.30 3.64
N ASN A 426 -13.64 -17.23 4.64
CA ASN A 426 -15.07 -17.01 4.45
C ASN A 426 -15.55 -15.64 4.98
N THR A 427 -14.66 -14.65 5.04
CA THR A 427 -14.97 -13.32 5.58
C THR A 427 -14.41 -12.22 4.68
N SER A 428 -14.78 -10.97 4.92
CA SER A 428 -14.22 -9.82 4.20
C SER A 428 -12.75 -9.54 4.54
N ASN A 429 -12.22 -10.11 5.62
CA ASN A 429 -10.82 -9.97 5.99
C ASN A 429 -10.10 -11.30 5.78
N PHE A 430 -8.99 -11.27 5.05
CA PHE A 430 -8.22 -12.47 4.73
C PHE A 430 -6.78 -12.30 5.16
N THR A 431 -6.15 -13.38 5.63
CA THR A 431 -4.71 -13.39 5.91
C THR A 431 -4.09 -14.69 5.44
N ALA A 432 -3.03 -14.55 4.65
CA ALA A 432 -2.10 -15.61 4.31
C ALA A 432 -0.81 -15.43 5.11
N THR A 433 -0.39 -16.45 5.85
CA THR A 433 0.88 -16.43 6.59
C THR A 433 2.07 -16.46 5.63
N ASN A 434 3.23 -16.00 6.08
CA ASN A 434 4.49 -16.09 5.33
C ASN A 434 4.87 -17.54 4.96
N GLN A 435 4.37 -18.54 5.69
CA GLN A 435 4.63 -19.94 5.41
C GLN A 435 4.16 -20.38 4.03
N LEU A 436 3.13 -19.72 3.46
CA LEU A 436 2.69 -19.95 2.08
C LEU A 436 3.87 -19.75 1.10
N PHE A 437 4.56 -18.62 1.22
CA PHE A 437 5.66 -18.24 0.33
C PHE A 437 6.93 -19.02 0.65
N LEU A 438 7.25 -19.20 1.93
CA LEU A 438 8.44 -19.95 2.36
C LEU A 438 8.37 -21.43 1.97
N SER A 439 7.18 -22.02 1.93
CA SER A 439 6.98 -23.42 1.51
C SER A 439 6.92 -23.59 -0.01
N ASN A 440 6.73 -22.50 -0.76
CA ASN A 440 6.62 -22.51 -2.21
C ASN A 440 7.55 -21.47 -2.87
N PRO A 441 8.87 -21.52 -2.59
CA PRO A 441 9.82 -20.50 -3.06
C PRO A 441 9.97 -20.44 -4.59
N GLN A 442 9.54 -21.49 -5.30
CA GLN A 442 9.52 -21.53 -6.76
C GLN A 442 8.39 -20.70 -7.39
N ILE A 443 7.36 -20.32 -6.63
CA ILE A 443 6.18 -19.61 -7.13
C ILE A 443 6.37 -18.11 -6.91
N ASN A 444 6.46 -17.37 -8.01
CA ASN A 444 6.69 -15.92 -7.99
C ASN A 444 5.41 -15.08 -8.15
N LEU A 445 4.32 -15.68 -8.63
CA LEU A 445 3.06 -15.00 -8.92
C LEU A 445 1.94 -15.66 -8.12
N TRP A 446 1.15 -14.84 -7.43
CA TRP A 446 0.04 -15.28 -6.59
C TRP A 446 -1.17 -14.40 -6.89
N GLN A 447 -2.35 -14.99 -6.93
CA GLN A 447 -3.60 -14.25 -7.05
C GLN A 447 -4.49 -14.60 -5.85
N PHE A 448 -4.94 -13.55 -5.18
CA PHE A 448 -5.91 -13.63 -4.09
C PHE A 448 -7.24 -13.13 -4.61
N GLU A 449 -8.10 -14.06 -5.01
CA GLU A 449 -9.45 -13.77 -5.49
C GLU A 449 -10.44 -13.85 -4.33
N VAL A 450 -11.33 -12.88 -4.26
CA VAL A 450 -12.50 -12.93 -3.38
C VAL A 450 -13.77 -13.03 -4.23
N VAL A 451 -14.68 -13.90 -3.80
CA VAL A 451 -15.98 -14.11 -4.43
C VAL A 451 -17.07 -13.81 -3.42
N TYR A 452 -17.92 -12.85 -3.74
CA TYR A 452 -19.12 -12.51 -2.98
C TYR A 452 -20.31 -13.18 -3.65
N SER A 453 -21.11 -13.90 -2.86
CA SER A 453 -22.37 -14.48 -3.30
C SER A 453 -23.53 -13.66 -2.75
N PHE A 454 -24.43 -13.26 -3.65
CA PHE A 454 -25.69 -12.61 -3.37
C PHE A 454 -26.84 -13.56 -3.72
N LEU A 455 -28.08 -13.16 -3.42
CA LEU A 455 -29.25 -14.02 -3.65
C LEU A 455 -29.43 -14.43 -5.12
N GLN A 456 -29.05 -13.58 -6.07
CA GLN A 456 -29.30 -13.78 -7.50
C GLN A 456 -28.04 -13.73 -8.36
N GLU A 457 -26.89 -13.38 -7.79
CA GLU A 457 -25.67 -13.14 -8.54
C GLU A 457 -24.43 -13.36 -7.69
N THR A 458 -23.29 -13.48 -8.37
CA THR A 458 -21.97 -13.52 -7.76
C THR A 458 -21.14 -12.37 -8.30
N SER A 459 -20.17 -11.91 -7.52
CA SER A 459 -19.22 -10.92 -7.96
C SER A 459 -17.85 -11.27 -7.43
N SER A 460 -16.84 -11.17 -8.29
CA SER A 460 -15.46 -11.47 -7.91
C SER A 460 -14.52 -10.31 -8.19
N SER A 461 -13.40 -10.34 -7.50
CA SER A 461 -12.31 -9.37 -7.61
C SER A 461 -11.02 -10.06 -7.20
N SER A 462 -9.88 -9.57 -7.68
CA SER A 462 -8.60 -10.14 -7.26
C SER A 462 -7.49 -9.10 -7.08
N LEU A 463 -6.56 -9.47 -6.21
CA LEU A 463 -5.26 -8.83 -6.06
C LEU A 463 -4.19 -9.81 -6.56
N ASN A 464 -3.43 -9.37 -7.55
CA ASN A 464 -2.41 -10.18 -8.26
C ASN A 464 -0.99 -9.77 -7.87
#